data_AF-A0AA43JSP9-F1
#
_entry.id   AF-A0AA43JSP9-F1
#
_cell.length_a   1.000
_cell.length_b   1.000
_cell.length_c   1.000
_cell.angle_alpha   90.00
_cell.angle_beta   90.00
_cell.angle_gamma   90.00
#
_symmetry.space_group_name_H-M   'P 1'
#
loop_
_entity.id
_entity.type
_entity.pdbx_description
1 polymer ?
#
loop_
_entity_poly.entity_id
_entity_poly.type
_entity_poly.pdbx_seq_one_letter_code
_entity_poly.pdbx_strand_id
1 'polypeptide(L)'
;MNDPSERVNSRMEGLLSRLSVPVLVAVGVLVAAGVGGGGYYVYRTYDYIQHDNDFCMSCHLMAAPYEQFAQSAHRGLGCKACHQPTLLARSQMALTQVLENPEELSVHAEVSNERCAECHIEGDPEKWRLIANSVGHRVHLESDDPVLSGLQCVECHSTSVHEFAPIDRTCAQSDCHDDKVIQLAAMSDLTIHCAACHTFVAPVREAPEGTTPVMSGMDAAILPDQEECFSCHAMRTLAEMPADDPHQGVCAACHNPHEQSTPAEAAVSCATADCHSDVRSITPFHEGVEAVVLDDCLYCHQAHDFSIDGNDCLACHQGVPDDDFTVPSRASGRDEAHPTVPLGGPDSVADPDGSVPMMGFGIGWWAHQSLGSPEFLHSEHRGVECGNCHQSSESHGQLVVSTLSDCRDCHHAEPVSRDCARCHTPADAPGGVSSIRRNFTLSVGTSGPRRMDFAHQPHESVDCGACHTQGLALDGSGADCAGCHEDHHQATAECASCHDRAPTSAHPAAEAHVTCMGSGCHTDPPIQGVPRTREVCLGCHQDLGDHRPGRTCAECHTLPDPRAR
;
A
#
# COMPACT_ATOMS: atom_id res chain seq x y z
N MET A 1 68.98 -40.73 72.64
CA MET A 1 67.53 -40.46 72.75
C MET A 1 66.86 -41.46 71.83
N ASN A 2 66.20 -42.48 72.37
CA ASN A 2 65.59 -43.53 71.55
C ASN A 2 64.19 -43.10 71.11
N ASP A 3 63.88 -43.38 69.85
CA ASP A 3 62.64 -43.03 69.15
C ASP A 3 61.41 -43.62 69.89
N PRO A 4 60.38 -42.82 70.21
CA PRO A 4 59.14 -43.30 70.82
C PRO A 4 58.46 -44.42 70.04
N SER A 5 58.65 -44.49 68.71
CA SER A 5 58.03 -45.50 67.85
C SER A 5 58.62 -46.91 68.04
N GLU A 6 59.92 -47.05 68.35
CA GLU A 6 60.57 -48.35 68.58
C GLU A 6 60.09 -49.03 69.89
N ARG A 7 59.71 -48.25 70.91
CA ARG A 7 59.19 -48.79 72.18
C ARG A 7 57.75 -49.29 72.08
N VAL A 8 56.98 -48.77 71.13
CA VAL A 8 55.59 -49.20 70.92
C VAL A 8 55.55 -50.52 70.15
N ASN A 9 56.37 -50.64 69.10
CA ASN A 9 56.43 -51.85 68.28
C ASN A 9 56.95 -53.07 69.07
N SER A 10 58.02 -52.92 69.85
CA SER A 10 58.56 -54.02 70.68
C SER A 10 57.59 -54.49 71.78
N ARG A 11 56.73 -53.61 72.29
CA ARG A 11 55.68 -53.98 73.26
C ARG A 11 54.51 -54.71 72.61
N MET A 12 54.14 -54.36 71.38
CA MET A 12 53.10 -55.08 70.63
C MET A 12 53.55 -56.47 70.19
N GLU A 13 54.80 -56.61 69.71
CA GLU A 13 55.38 -57.90 69.31
C GLU A 13 55.50 -58.87 70.51
N GLY A 14 55.85 -58.36 71.68
CA GLY A 14 55.89 -59.14 72.93
C GLY A 14 54.50 -59.57 73.45
N LEU A 15 53.44 -58.83 73.11
CA LEU A 15 52.06 -59.18 73.49
C LEU A 15 51.44 -60.18 72.51
N LEU A 16 51.69 -60.00 71.21
CA LEU A 16 51.18 -60.86 70.14
C LEU A 16 51.85 -62.25 70.13
N SER A 17 53.14 -62.33 70.47
CA SER A 17 53.87 -63.61 70.58
C SER A 17 53.47 -64.49 71.77
N ARG A 18 52.68 -63.96 72.72
CA ARG A 18 52.15 -64.71 73.88
C ARG A 18 50.73 -65.23 73.67
N LEU A 19 50.05 -64.82 72.61
CA LEU A 19 48.70 -65.28 72.27
C LEU A 19 48.82 -66.52 71.39
N SER A 20 48.07 -67.57 71.72
CA SER A 20 48.03 -68.77 70.88
C SER A 20 47.31 -68.46 69.56
N VAL A 21 47.70 -69.13 68.48
CA VAL A 21 47.06 -69.02 67.14
C VAL A 21 45.52 -68.98 67.20
N PRO A 22 44.81 -69.85 67.98
CA PRO A 22 43.35 -69.78 68.07
C PRO A 22 42.83 -68.47 68.69
N VAL A 23 43.56 -67.85 69.60
CA VAL A 23 43.17 -66.55 70.18
C VAL A 23 43.35 -65.42 69.18
N LEU A 24 44.43 -65.43 68.39
CA LEU A 24 44.62 -64.45 67.31
C LEU A 24 43.54 -64.59 66.23
N VAL A 25 43.16 -65.82 65.87
CA VAL A 25 42.03 -66.07 64.94
C VAL A 25 40.72 -65.56 65.54
N ALA A 26 40.43 -65.83 66.81
CA ALA A 26 39.21 -65.36 67.46
C ALA A 26 39.14 -63.82 67.52
N VAL A 27 40.24 -63.15 67.85
CA VAL A 27 40.33 -61.67 67.83
C VAL A 27 40.17 -61.12 66.42
N GLY A 28 40.83 -61.73 65.42
CA GLY A 28 40.69 -61.36 64.02
C GLY A 28 39.25 -61.49 63.51
N VAL A 29 38.56 -62.58 63.87
CA VAL A 29 37.14 -62.79 63.54
C VAL A 29 36.25 -61.76 64.23
N LEU A 30 36.48 -61.44 65.51
CA LEU A 30 35.72 -60.42 66.23
C LEU A 30 35.92 -59.02 65.64
N VAL A 31 37.15 -58.65 65.27
CA VAL A 31 37.42 -57.38 64.60
C VAL A 31 36.77 -57.35 63.22
N ALA A 32 36.90 -58.43 62.43
CA ALA A 32 36.26 -58.53 61.12
C ALA A 32 34.72 -58.46 61.20
N ALA A 33 34.12 -59.13 62.19
CA ALA A 33 32.69 -59.06 62.45
C ALA A 33 32.25 -57.68 62.96
N GLY A 34 33.06 -57.02 63.80
CA GLY A 34 32.80 -55.67 64.28
C GLY A 34 32.90 -54.62 63.17
N VAL A 35 33.93 -54.69 62.33
CA VAL A 35 34.10 -53.79 61.17
C VAL A 35 33.05 -54.08 60.10
N GLY A 36 32.79 -55.36 59.79
CA GLY A 36 31.77 -55.75 58.82
C GLY A 36 30.36 -55.39 59.28
N GLY A 37 30.00 -55.71 60.52
CA GLY A 37 28.70 -55.38 61.11
C GLY A 37 28.50 -53.88 61.31
N GLY A 38 29.52 -53.19 61.84
CA GLY A 38 29.49 -51.74 61.99
C GLY A 38 29.42 -51.01 60.65
N GLY A 39 30.23 -51.43 59.68
CA GLY A 39 30.19 -50.91 58.32
C GLY A 39 28.84 -51.13 57.63
N TYR A 40 28.25 -52.32 57.78
CA TYR A 40 26.91 -52.61 57.28
C TYR A 40 25.84 -51.71 57.90
N TYR A 41 25.88 -51.49 59.22
CA TYR A 41 24.91 -50.64 59.91
C TYR A 41 25.04 -49.16 59.52
N VAL A 42 26.27 -48.66 59.42
CA VAL A 42 26.54 -47.29 58.93
C VAL A 42 26.05 -47.13 57.50
N TYR A 43 26.32 -48.10 56.62
CA TYR A 43 25.83 -48.10 55.25
C TYR A 43 24.29 -48.13 55.19
N ARG A 44 23.63 -49.01 55.93
CA ARG A 44 22.15 -49.09 56.01
C ARG A 44 21.53 -47.80 56.50
N THR A 45 22.14 -47.19 57.52
CA THR A 45 21.67 -45.90 58.08
C THR A 45 21.86 -44.77 57.08
N TYR A 46 23.02 -44.72 56.41
CA TYR A 46 23.28 -43.78 55.33
C TYR A 46 22.26 -43.96 54.20
N ASP A 47 22.04 -45.20 53.74
CA ASP A 47 21.11 -45.52 52.66
C ASP A 47 19.65 -45.14 53.00
N TYR A 48 19.19 -45.46 54.21
CA TYR A 48 17.88 -45.04 54.71
C TYR A 48 17.74 -43.50 54.71
N ILE A 49 18.74 -42.78 55.22
CA ILE A 49 18.70 -41.31 55.27
C ILE A 49 18.83 -40.69 53.87
N GLN A 50 19.56 -41.31 52.94
CA GLN A 50 19.94 -40.72 51.65
C GLN A 50 19.07 -41.15 50.47
N HIS A 51 18.44 -42.32 50.52
CA HIS A 51 17.70 -42.87 49.38
C HIS A 51 16.26 -43.28 49.74
N ASP A 52 15.95 -43.51 51.02
CA ASP A 52 14.60 -43.92 51.44
C ASP A 52 13.69 -42.73 51.78
N ASN A 53 12.45 -42.75 51.29
CA ASN A 53 11.44 -41.73 51.59
C ASN A 53 10.89 -41.87 53.01
N ASP A 54 10.93 -43.07 53.57
CA ASP A 54 10.44 -43.36 54.92
C ASP A 54 11.12 -42.51 55.98
N PHE A 55 12.38 -42.11 55.75
CA PHE A 55 13.07 -41.17 56.63
C PHE A 55 12.34 -39.83 56.70
N CYS A 56 11.97 -39.24 55.56
CA CYS A 56 11.25 -37.96 55.53
C CYS A 56 9.82 -38.12 56.08
N MET A 57 9.14 -39.22 55.74
CA MET A 57 7.80 -39.51 56.25
C MET A 57 7.76 -39.81 57.75
N SER A 58 8.90 -40.12 58.37
CA SER A 58 8.98 -40.30 59.83
C SER A 58 8.70 -39.01 60.61
N CYS A 59 8.80 -37.85 59.95
CA CYS A 59 8.39 -36.57 60.51
C CYS A 59 6.89 -36.36 60.33
N HIS A 60 6.19 -35.96 61.40
CA HIS A 60 4.73 -35.79 61.38
C HIS A 60 4.22 -34.70 60.41
N LEU A 61 5.07 -33.72 60.04
CA LEU A 61 4.76 -32.63 59.12
C LEU A 61 4.68 -33.10 57.66
N MET A 62 5.20 -34.30 57.37
CA MET A 62 5.31 -34.81 56.00
C MET A 62 4.11 -35.62 55.54
N ALA A 63 3.12 -35.90 56.39
CA ALA A 63 1.96 -36.72 56.01
C ALA A 63 1.14 -36.10 54.86
N ALA A 64 0.65 -34.86 55.03
CA ALA A 64 -0.16 -34.19 53.99
C ALA A 64 0.65 -33.84 52.72
N PRO A 65 1.89 -33.31 52.81
CA PRO A 65 2.71 -33.07 51.62
C PRO A 65 3.04 -34.35 50.85
N TYR A 66 3.27 -35.46 51.55
CA TYR A 66 3.48 -36.76 50.90
C TYR A 66 2.23 -37.27 50.18
N GLU A 67 1.05 -37.07 50.77
CA GLU A 67 -0.22 -37.46 50.13
C GLU A 67 -0.47 -36.69 48.82
N GLN A 68 -0.14 -35.40 48.78
CA GLN A 68 -0.18 -34.60 47.54
C GLN A 68 0.86 -35.11 46.52
N PHE A 69 2.10 -35.31 46.96
CA PHE A 69 3.17 -35.85 46.12
C PHE A 69 2.81 -37.22 45.52
N ALA A 70 2.20 -38.12 46.31
CA ALA A 70 1.81 -39.45 45.89
C ALA A 70 0.70 -39.46 44.81
N GLN A 71 -0.04 -38.36 44.69
CA GLN A 71 -1.04 -38.15 43.64
C GLN A 71 -0.44 -37.55 42.37
N SER A 72 0.76 -36.94 42.45
CA SER A 72 1.43 -36.32 41.32
C SER A 72 1.99 -37.34 40.30
N ALA A 73 2.35 -36.83 39.12
CA ALA A 73 3.09 -37.61 38.11
C ALA A 73 4.46 -38.10 38.63
N HIS A 74 5.01 -37.48 39.67
CA HIS A 74 6.33 -37.79 40.23
C HIS A 74 6.30 -38.80 41.38
N ARG A 75 5.15 -39.38 41.73
CA ARG A 75 4.97 -40.33 42.85
C ARG A 75 5.95 -41.53 42.90
N GLY A 76 6.59 -41.87 41.77
CA GLY A 76 7.61 -42.92 41.69
C GLY A 76 9.02 -42.47 42.09
N LEU A 77 9.23 -41.18 42.38
CA LEU A 77 10.52 -40.61 42.75
C LEU A 77 10.70 -40.57 44.27
N GLY A 78 11.98 -40.55 44.69
CA GLY A 78 12.33 -40.22 46.06
C GLY A 78 12.18 -38.71 46.32
N CYS A 79 11.82 -38.29 47.54
CA CYS A 79 11.77 -36.87 47.93
C CYS A 79 13.13 -36.17 47.65
N LYS A 80 14.21 -36.94 47.73
CA LYS A 80 15.60 -36.49 47.52
C LYS A 80 15.99 -36.35 46.04
N ALA A 81 15.11 -36.73 45.11
CA ALA A 81 15.28 -36.39 43.71
C ALA A 81 15.13 -34.87 43.49
N CYS A 82 14.28 -34.21 44.27
CA CYS A 82 14.08 -32.76 44.21
C CYS A 82 14.79 -32.04 45.37
N HIS A 83 14.75 -32.62 46.58
CA HIS A 83 15.35 -32.00 47.77
C HIS A 83 16.70 -32.63 48.14
N GLN A 84 17.79 -31.91 47.86
CA GLN A 84 19.14 -32.30 48.27
C GLN A 84 19.74 -31.35 49.32
N PRO A 85 19.16 -31.25 50.53
CA PRO A 85 19.75 -30.43 51.59
C PRO A 85 21.15 -30.92 51.94
N THR A 86 22.04 -30.03 52.40
CA THR A 86 23.36 -30.45 52.89
C THR A 86 23.23 -31.33 54.14
N LEU A 87 24.26 -32.11 54.48
CA LEU A 87 24.25 -32.90 55.74
C LEU A 87 24.00 -32.02 56.97
N LEU A 88 24.52 -30.79 56.96
CA LEU A 88 24.31 -29.82 58.03
C LEU A 88 22.85 -29.37 58.11
N ALA A 89 22.26 -28.97 56.98
CA ALA A 89 20.86 -28.54 56.93
C ALA A 89 19.91 -29.65 57.40
N ARG A 90 20.17 -30.90 57.02
CA ARG A 90 19.41 -32.08 57.49
C ARG A 90 19.55 -32.32 58.98
N SER A 91 20.78 -32.23 59.49
CA SER A 91 21.04 -32.41 60.92
C SER A 91 20.33 -31.35 61.75
N GLN A 92 20.28 -30.11 61.23
CA GLN A 92 19.57 -29.01 61.85
C GLN A 92 18.05 -29.25 61.84
N MET A 93 17.46 -29.64 60.69
CA MET A 93 16.03 -29.97 60.61
C MET A 93 15.64 -31.10 61.57
N ALA A 94 16.42 -32.18 61.63
CA ALA A 94 16.17 -33.29 62.54
C ALA A 94 16.29 -32.86 64.01
N LEU A 95 17.28 -32.02 64.34
CA LEU A 95 17.45 -31.50 65.69
C LEU A 95 16.30 -30.57 66.10
N THR A 96 15.90 -29.65 65.22
CA THR A 96 14.75 -28.77 65.43
C THR A 96 13.46 -29.57 65.60
N GLN A 97 13.23 -30.60 64.79
CA GLN A 97 12.06 -31.47 64.94
C GLN A 97 12.02 -32.18 66.31
N VAL A 98 13.18 -32.63 66.81
CA VAL A 98 13.27 -33.32 68.11
C VAL A 98 13.14 -32.35 69.29
N LEU A 99 13.71 -31.14 69.20
CA LEU A 99 13.75 -30.18 70.30
C LEU A 99 12.51 -29.28 70.36
N GLU A 100 12.03 -28.81 69.21
CA GLU A 100 10.97 -27.81 69.11
C GLU A 100 9.64 -28.41 68.65
N ASN A 101 9.68 -29.50 67.88
CA ASN A 101 8.51 -30.21 67.35
C ASN A 101 7.43 -29.29 66.76
N PRO A 102 7.78 -28.46 65.75
CA PRO A 102 6.85 -27.49 65.19
C PRO A 102 5.65 -28.19 64.53
N GLU A 103 4.50 -27.53 64.56
CA GLU A 103 3.26 -27.97 63.90
C GLU A 103 3.12 -27.43 62.46
N GLU A 104 3.97 -26.48 62.07
CA GLU A 104 4.02 -25.90 60.73
C GLU A 104 5.45 -25.48 60.34
N LEU A 105 5.74 -25.46 59.04
CA LEU A 105 7.00 -24.95 58.51
C LEU A 105 6.79 -23.50 58.03
N SER A 106 7.49 -22.55 58.62
CA SER A 106 7.44 -21.14 58.19
C SER A 106 8.21 -20.87 56.89
N VAL A 107 9.15 -21.76 56.53
CA VAL A 107 9.96 -21.67 55.31
C VAL A 107 10.12 -23.06 54.72
N HIS A 108 9.65 -23.25 53.49
CA HIS A 108 9.87 -24.46 52.72
C HIS A 108 11.26 -24.44 52.09
N ALA A 109 11.89 -25.61 51.92
CA ALA A 109 13.14 -25.70 51.18
C ALA A 109 12.91 -25.41 49.68
N GLU A 110 13.64 -24.47 49.12
CA GLU A 110 13.58 -24.12 47.70
C GLU A 110 14.11 -25.27 46.83
N VAL A 111 13.41 -25.58 45.73
CA VAL A 111 13.84 -26.53 44.71
C VAL A 111 14.24 -25.72 43.49
N SER A 112 15.52 -25.75 43.14
CA SER A 112 16.02 -25.00 42.01
C SER A 112 15.70 -25.69 40.67
N ASN A 113 15.60 -24.90 39.60
CA ASN A 113 15.34 -25.38 38.25
C ASN A 113 16.28 -26.48 37.78
N GLU A 114 17.54 -26.49 38.22
CA GLU A 114 18.52 -27.52 37.82
C GLU A 114 18.02 -28.93 38.17
N ARG A 115 17.28 -29.08 39.27
CA ARG A 115 16.72 -30.38 39.68
C ARG A 115 15.67 -30.90 38.72
N CYS A 116 14.88 -29.98 38.16
CA CYS A 116 13.92 -30.30 37.13
C CYS A 116 14.64 -30.59 35.80
N ALA A 117 15.62 -29.74 35.44
CA ALA A 117 16.37 -29.81 34.19
C ALA A 117 17.17 -31.10 34.03
N GLU A 118 17.80 -31.62 35.10
CA GLU A 118 18.53 -32.90 35.10
C GLU A 118 17.70 -34.06 34.50
N CYS A 119 16.37 -34.02 34.67
CA CYS A 119 15.46 -35.05 34.14
C CYS A 119 14.68 -34.59 32.90
N HIS A 120 14.11 -33.37 32.91
CA HIS A 120 13.19 -32.89 31.87
C HIS A 120 13.88 -32.21 30.68
N ILE A 121 15.18 -31.92 30.79
CA ILE A 121 15.96 -31.27 29.73
C ILE A 121 17.18 -32.14 29.37
N GLU A 122 18.00 -32.49 30.37
CA GLU A 122 19.25 -33.25 30.20
C GLU A 122 19.04 -34.77 30.20
N GLY A 123 17.85 -35.22 30.62
CA GLY A 123 17.50 -36.63 30.71
C GLY A 123 17.39 -37.33 29.35
N ASP A 124 16.81 -38.53 29.35
CA ASP A 124 16.61 -39.34 28.14
C ASP A 124 15.93 -38.54 27.01
N PRO A 125 16.67 -38.19 25.93
CA PRO A 125 16.17 -37.29 24.90
C PRO A 125 15.01 -37.92 24.11
N GLU A 126 14.88 -39.24 24.04
CA GLU A 126 13.73 -39.87 23.38
C GLU A 126 12.42 -39.68 24.18
N LYS A 127 12.52 -39.45 25.50
CA LYS A 127 11.36 -39.21 26.37
C LYS A 127 11.05 -37.73 26.57
N TRP A 128 12.07 -36.87 26.58
CA TRP A 128 11.95 -35.49 27.05
C TRP A 128 12.18 -34.41 25.98
N ARG A 129 12.60 -34.77 24.75
CA ARG A 129 12.80 -33.83 23.63
C ARG A 129 11.59 -32.92 23.32
N LEU A 130 10.38 -33.36 23.62
CA LEU A 130 9.17 -32.60 23.33
C LEU A 130 8.88 -31.49 24.36
N ILE A 131 9.36 -31.63 25.61
CA ILE A 131 8.99 -30.72 26.70
C ILE A 131 9.82 -29.43 26.64
N ALA A 132 11.15 -29.54 26.58
CA ALA A 132 12.02 -28.36 26.52
C ALA A 132 11.84 -27.52 25.24
N ASN A 133 11.39 -28.15 24.14
CA ASN A 133 11.22 -27.49 22.84
C ASN A 133 9.81 -26.96 22.59
N SER A 134 8.92 -27.03 23.58
CA SER A 134 7.60 -26.45 23.45
C SER A 134 7.70 -24.92 23.36
N VAL A 135 6.86 -24.29 22.53
CA VAL A 135 6.81 -22.83 22.39
C VAL A 135 6.70 -22.14 23.75
N GLY A 136 5.82 -22.63 24.63
CA GLY A 136 5.56 -22.03 25.94
C GLY A 136 6.80 -21.94 26.82
N HIS A 137 7.63 -22.99 26.87
CA HIS A 137 8.89 -22.93 27.59
C HIS A 137 9.86 -21.93 26.98
N ARG A 138 9.96 -21.85 25.66
CA ARG A 138 10.93 -20.97 25.01
C ARG A 138 10.58 -19.50 25.17
N VAL A 139 9.31 -19.12 24.99
CA VAL A 139 8.87 -17.73 25.20
C VAL A 139 9.04 -17.24 26.64
N HIS A 140 9.03 -18.13 27.64
CA HIS A 140 9.18 -17.74 29.04
C HIS A 140 10.63 -17.89 29.56
N LEU A 141 11.29 -19.01 29.26
CA LEU A 141 12.61 -19.35 29.81
C LEU A 141 13.80 -18.88 28.96
N GLU A 142 13.58 -18.63 27.66
CA GLU A 142 14.59 -18.05 26.75
C GLU A 142 14.35 -16.55 26.49
N SER A 143 13.43 -15.92 27.23
CA SER A 143 13.14 -14.49 27.08
C SER A 143 14.26 -13.61 27.64
N ASP A 144 14.50 -12.48 26.98
CA ASP A 144 15.37 -11.41 27.47
C ASP A 144 14.64 -10.47 28.45
N ASP A 145 13.35 -10.70 28.73
CA ASP A 145 12.58 -9.89 29.68
C ASP A 145 13.11 -10.07 31.12
N PRO A 146 13.55 -8.99 31.79
CA PRO A 146 14.06 -9.06 33.16
C PRO A 146 13.02 -9.57 34.18
N VAL A 147 11.71 -9.44 33.91
CA VAL A 147 10.64 -9.95 34.77
C VAL A 147 10.64 -11.49 34.79
N LEU A 148 11.03 -12.11 33.69
CA LEU A 148 11.13 -13.57 33.55
C LEU A 148 12.49 -14.11 34.01
N SER A 149 13.42 -13.22 34.38
CA SER A 149 14.74 -13.61 34.85
C SER A 149 14.66 -14.37 36.18
N GLY A 150 15.01 -15.65 36.13
CA GLY A 150 14.97 -16.52 37.31
C GLY A 150 13.62 -17.21 37.56
N LEU A 151 12.69 -17.18 36.60
CA LEU A 151 11.43 -17.93 36.64
C LEU A 151 11.66 -19.39 37.01
N GLN A 152 11.05 -19.87 38.10
CA GLN A 152 11.20 -21.27 38.53
C GLN A 152 10.18 -22.19 37.85
N CYS A 153 10.57 -23.43 37.52
CA CYS A 153 9.68 -24.44 36.91
C CYS A 153 8.42 -24.67 37.75
N VAL A 154 8.56 -24.60 39.08
CA VAL A 154 7.46 -24.81 40.03
C VAL A 154 6.45 -23.67 40.05
N GLU A 155 6.80 -22.47 39.55
CA GLU A 155 5.84 -21.36 39.46
C GLU A 155 4.74 -21.64 38.42
N CYS A 156 5.05 -22.43 37.38
CA CYS A 156 4.08 -22.83 36.36
C CYS A 156 3.52 -24.26 36.59
N HIS A 157 4.36 -25.17 37.09
CA HIS A 157 4.02 -26.59 37.22
C HIS A 157 3.48 -26.99 38.60
N SER A 158 3.48 -26.10 39.59
CA SER A 158 2.98 -26.38 40.94
C SER A 158 1.72 -25.56 41.21
N THR A 159 0.62 -26.21 41.58
CA THR A 159 -0.62 -25.53 42.02
C THR A 159 -0.63 -25.28 43.52
N SER A 160 0.09 -26.12 44.25
CA SER A 160 0.40 -25.99 45.67
C SER A 160 1.70 -26.72 45.97
N VAL A 161 2.17 -26.62 47.21
CA VAL A 161 3.36 -27.33 47.68
C VAL A 161 3.19 -28.84 47.51
N HIS A 162 3.97 -29.44 46.62
CA HIS A 162 3.95 -30.87 46.24
C HIS A 162 2.71 -31.34 45.45
N GLU A 163 1.95 -30.43 44.84
CA GLU A 163 0.94 -30.74 43.84
C GLU A 163 1.41 -30.22 42.48
N PHE A 164 1.74 -31.15 41.57
CA PHE A 164 2.36 -30.84 40.28
C PHE A 164 1.40 -31.14 39.12
N ALA A 165 0.62 -30.16 38.73
CA ALA A 165 -0.22 -30.21 37.55
C ALA A 165 -0.33 -28.80 36.95
N PRO A 166 0.10 -28.58 35.69
CA PRO A 166 -0.19 -27.33 35.03
C PRO A 166 -1.71 -27.24 34.83
N ILE A 167 -2.33 -26.28 35.49
CA ILE A 167 -3.72 -25.92 35.28
C ILE A 167 -3.75 -24.44 34.96
N ASP A 168 -4.76 -24.00 34.23
CA ASP A 168 -4.94 -22.62 33.78
C ASP A 168 -4.78 -21.53 34.83
N ARG A 169 -5.06 -21.86 36.09
CA ARG A 169 -4.85 -20.92 37.19
C ARG A 169 -3.38 -20.55 37.36
N THR A 170 -2.43 -21.35 36.90
CA THR A 170 -0.98 -21.06 37.05
C THR A 170 -0.53 -19.95 36.10
N CYS A 171 -1.19 -19.75 34.95
CA CYS A 171 -0.89 -18.64 34.04
C CYS A 171 -1.11 -17.27 34.70
N ALA A 172 -2.13 -17.15 35.55
CA ALA A 172 -2.47 -15.93 36.30
C ALA A 172 -2.01 -15.97 37.77
N GLN A 173 -1.23 -16.99 38.18
CA GLN A 173 -0.66 -17.03 39.52
C GLN A 173 0.53 -16.08 39.63
N SER A 174 0.87 -15.71 40.86
CA SER A 174 2.08 -14.94 41.17
C SER A 174 2.22 -13.65 40.37
N ASP A 175 1.09 -13.00 40.06
CA ASP A 175 1.01 -11.74 39.32
C ASP A 175 1.61 -11.81 37.89
N CYS A 176 1.56 -12.99 37.22
CA CYS A 176 2.06 -13.15 35.85
C CYS A 176 1.09 -12.60 34.78
N HIS A 177 0.00 -13.31 34.48
CA HIS A 177 -1.04 -12.90 33.51
C HIS A 177 -2.40 -12.62 34.20
N ASP A 178 -2.37 -11.98 35.36
CA ASP A 178 -3.56 -11.68 36.16
C ASP A 178 -4.50 -10.64 35.51
N ASP A 179 -3.96 -9.82 34.61
CA ASP A 179 -4.68 -8.82 33.81
C ASP A 179 -5.29 -9.40 32.52
N LYS A 180 -4.98 -10.65 32.17
CA LYS A 180 -5.43 -11.26 30.91
C LYS A 180 -6.79 -11.92 31.09
N VAL A 181 -7.81 -11.24 30.57
CA VAL A 181 -9.20 -11.73 30.49
C VAL A 181 -9.68 -11.69 29.05
N ILE A 182 -10.60 -12.58 28.66
CA ILE A 182 -11.22 -12.52 27.34
C ILE A 182 -12.36 -11.49 27.40
N GLN A 183 -12.26 -10.43 26.60
CA GLN A 183 -13.24 -9.33 26.55
C GLN A 183 -14.13 -9.39 25.30
N LEU A 184 -13.73 -10.16 24.29
CA LEU A 184 -14.35 -10.09 22.96
C LEU A 184 -15.73 -10.73 22.90
N ALA A 185 -16.76 -9.88 22.75
CA ALA A 185 -18.13 -10.26 22.45
C ALA A 185 -18.64 -11.43 23.33
N ALA A 186 -19.33 -12.39 22.73
CA ALA A 186 -19.89 -13.55 23.45
C ALA A 186 -18.82 -14.51 24.02
N MET A 187 -17.55 -14.38 23.62
CA MET A 187 -16.47 -15.18 24.24
C MET A 187 -16.18 -14.73 25.67
N SER A 188 -16.48 -13.47 26.01
CA SER A 188 -16.33 -12.95 27.37
C SER A 188 -17.25 -13.65 28.38
N ASP A 189 -18.36 -14.26 27.92
CA ASP A 189 -19.28 -15.02 28.75
C ASP A 189 -18.85 -16.48 28.96
N LEU A 190 -17.81 -16.95 28.25
CA LEU A 190 -17.34 -18.33 28.28
C LEU A 190 -16.19 -18.50 29.26
N THR A 191 -16.21 -19.59 30.03
CA THR A 191 -15.04 -20.03 30.81
C THR A 191 -14.11 -20.83 29.90
N ILE A 192 -13.29 -20.13 29.11
CA ILE A 192 -12.32 -20.74 28.20
C ILE A 192 -10.94 -20.79 28.88
N HIS A 193 -10.29 -21.93 28.71
CA HIS A 193 -8.96 -22.19 29.20
C HIS A 193 -7.89 -21.50 28.31
N CYS A 194 -6.84 -20.90 28.87
CA CYS A 194 -5.80 -20.17 28.11
C CYS A 194 -5.17 -21.06 27.03
N ALA A 195 -4.96 -22.33 27.37
CA ALA A 195 -4.40 -23.35 26.48
C ALA A 195 -5.35 -23.79 25.35
N ALA A 196 -6.61 -23.33 25.35
CA ALA A 196 -7.53 -23.56 24.24
C ALA A 196 -7.23 -22.65 23.04
N CYS A 197 -6.56 -21.51 23.27
CA CYS A 197 -6.12 -20.59 22.22
C CYS A 197 -4.60 -20.61 22.07
N HIS A 198 -3.87 -20.65 23.19
CA HIS A 198 -2.41 -20.64 23.18
C HIS A 198 -1.85 -22.06 23.22
N THR A 199 -1.18 -22.49 22.15
CA THR A 199 -0.63 -23.85 22.02
C THR A 199 0.69 -24.04 22.79
N PHE A 200 0.65 -23.88 24.11
CA PHE A 200 1.83 -23.87 24.98
C PHE A 200 2.76 -25.09 24.77
N VAL A 201 2.18 -26.28 24.55
CA VAL A 201 2.90 -27.55 24.39
C VAL A 201 3.30 -27.87 22.94
N ALA A 202 2.91 -27.04 21.97
CA ALA A 202 3.29 -27.26 20.59
C ALA A 202 4.81 -27.10 20.40
N PRO A 203 5.45 -27.90 19.54
CA PRO A 203 6.83 -27.65 19.16
C PRO A 203 6.94 -26.30 18.45
N VAL A 204 8.09 -25.62 18.58
CA VAL A 204 8.33 -24.41 17.79
C VAL A 204 8.23 -24.74 16.31
N ARG A 205 7.24 -24.15 15.64
CA ARG A 205 7.09 -24.21 14.20
C ARG A 205 8.09 -23.23 13.60
N GLU A 206 9.09 -23.74 12.89
CA GLU A 206 9.92 -22.89 12.04
C GLU A 206 9.03 -22.34 10.92
N ALA A 207 9.08 -21.03 10.71
CA ALA A 207 8.38 -20.41 9.59
C ALA A 207 8.88 -21.06 8.28
N PRO A 208 7.99 -21.37 7.31
CA PRO A 208 8.41 -21.93 6.03
C PRO A 208 9.50 -21.07 5.38
N GLU A 209 10.55 -21.69 4.83
CA GLU A 209 11.64 -20.96 4.17
C GLU A 209 11.10 -19.99 3.11
N GLY A 210 11.50 -18.72 3.21
CA GLY A 210 11.06 -17.66 2.28
C GLY A 210 9.78 -16.93 2.69
N THR A 211 9.17 -17.28 3.82
CA THR A 211 8.11 -16.46 4.42
C THR A 211 8.74 -15.47 5.40
N THR A 212 8.42 -14.18 5.25
CA THR A 212 8.58 -13.18 6.32
C THR A 212 7.31 -13.22 7.15
N PRO A 213 7.32 -13.76 8.38
CA PRO A 213 6.15 -13.75 9.23
C PRO A 213 5.73 -12.31 9.52
N VAL A 214 4.44 -11.98 9.33
CA VAL A 214 3.84 -10.70 9.74
C VAL A 214 4.12 -10.41 11.21
N MET A 215 4.26 -11.48 12.02
CA MET A 215 4.81 -11.44 13.36
C MET A 215 5.98 -12.42 13.42
N SER A 216 7.19 -11.90 13.62
CA SER A 216 8.42 -12.69 13.69
C SER A 216 8.86 -12.89 15.13
N GLY A 217 9.43 -14.05 15.45
CA GLY A 217 9.98 -14.34 16.77
C GLY A 217 9.15 -15.37 17.56
N MET A 218 9.55 -15.59 18.82
CA MET A 218 8.93 -16.62 19.66
C MET A 218 7.51 -16.22 20.10
N ASP A 219 7.22 -14.92 20.20
CA ASP A 219 5.90 -14.41 20.59
C ASP A 219 4.82 -14.77 19.57
N ALA A 220 5.15 -14.78 18.28
CA ALA A 220 4.22 -15.20 17.23
C ALA A 220 3.85 -16.68 17.33
N ALA A 221 4.73 -17.52 17.88
CA ALA A 221 4.52 -18.95 17.94
C ALA A 221 3.51 -19.36 19.03
N ILE A 222 3.27 -18.52 20.05
CA ILE A 222 2.30 -18.80 21.11
C ILE A 222 0.90 -18.24 20.82
N LEU A 223 0.79 -17.32 19.85
CA LEU A 223 -0.49 -16.75 19.45
C LEU A 223 -1.35 -17.78 18.71
N PRO A 224 -2.68 -17.78 18.90
CA PRO A 224 -3.58 -18.67 18.17
C PRO A 224 -3.50 -18.41 16.67
N ASP A 225 -3.36 -19.47 15.89
CA ASP A 225 -3.47 -19.41 14.44
C ASP A 225 -4.92 -19.67 13.98
N GLN A 226 -5.09 -19.73 12.66
CA GLN A 226 -6.39 -20.00 12.04
C GLN A 226 -7.02 -21.33 12.49
N GLU A 227 -6.22 -22.39 12.66
CA GLU A 227 -6.67 -23.71 13.08
C GLU A 227 -7.22 -23.66 14.51
N GLU A 228 -6.52 -23.03 15.45
CA GLU A 228 -7.01 -22.85 16.82
C GLU A 228 -8.29 -22.02 16.85
N CYS A 229 -8.32 -20.90 16.13
CA CYS A 229 -9.53 -20.07 16.07
C CYS A 229 -10.71 -20.86 15.49
N PHE A 230 -10.51 -21.59 14.38
CA PHE A 230 -11.57 -22.33 13.71
C PHE A 230 -11.97 -23.64 14.40
N SER A 231 -11.23 -24.08 15.42
CA SER A 231 -11.66 -25.18 16.30
C SER A 231 -13.00 -24.87 17.00
N CYS A 232 -13.26 -23.58 17.28
CA CYS A 232 -14.46 -23.10 17.95
C CYS A 232 -15.28 -22.14 17.06
N HIS A 233 -14.62 -21.30 16.27
CA HIS A 233 -15.25 -20.32 15.40
C HIS A 233 -15.53 -20.90 14.02
N ALA A 234 -16.81 -21.12 13.68
CA ALA A 234 -17.23 -21.44 12.31
C ALA A 234 -17.15 -20.22 11.35
N MET A 235 -16.17 -19.34 11.52
CA MET A 235 -16.07 -18.04 10.83
C MET A 235 -15.90 -18.16 9.32
N ARG A 236 -15.43 -19.31 8.80
CA ARG A 236 -15.47 -19.59 7.34
C ARG A 236 -16.88 -19.52 6.72
N THR A 237 -17.94 -19.55 7.54
CA THR A 237 -19.32 -19.33 7.08
C THR A 237 -19.80 -17.88 7.21
N LEU A 238 -19.06 -17.04 7.93
CA LEU A 238 -19.42 -15.65 8.25
C LEU A 238 -18.54 -14.62 7.52
N ALA A 239 -17.32 -15.00 7.11
CA ALA A 239 -16.42 -14.22 6.27
C ALA A 239 -15.63 -15.16 5.37
N GLU A 240 -15.64 -14.89 4.06
CA GLU A 240 -14.73 -15.53 3.10
C GLU A 240 -13.40 -14.77 3.15
N MET A 241 -12.32 -15.46 3.53
CA MET A 241 -10.96 -14.92 3.45
C MET A 241 -10.38 -15.30 2.08
N PRO A 242 -9.76 -14.35 1.36
CA PRO A 242 -9.08 -14.67 0.11
C PRO A 242 -7.94 -15.67 0.37
N ALA A 243 -7.72 -16.58 -0.57
CA ALA A 243 -6.67 -17.60 -0.46
C ALA A 243 -5.26 -17.00 -0.39
N ASP A 244 -5.10 -15.80 -0.96
CA ASP A 244 -3.84 -15.07 -1.04
C ASP A 244 -3.73 -13.97 0.04
N ASP A 245 -4.39 -14.14 1.19
CA ASP A 245 -4.24 -13.22 2.34
C ASP A 245 -2.75 -13.08 2.74
N PRO A 246 -2.15 -11.88 2.65
CA PRO A 246 -0.74 -11.68 2.99
C PRO A 246 -0.44 -11.93 4.47
N HIS A 247 -1.46 -11.90 5.34
CA HIS A 247 -1.34 -12.21 6.77
C HIS A 247 -1.44 -13.70 7.08
N GLN A 248 -1.62 -14.55 6.05
CA GLN A 248 -1.64 -16.01 6.15
C GLN A 248 -2.72 -16.54 7.12
N GLY A 249 -3.80 -15.78 7.34
CA GLY A 249 -4.89 -16.17 8.23
C GLY A 249 -4.54 -16.13 9.72
N VAL A 250 -3.44 -15.48 10.12
CA VAL A 250 -3.11 -15.27 11.55
C VAL A 250 -4.08 -14.26 12.14
N CYS A 251 -5.19 -14.75 12.69
CA CYS A 251 -6.29 -13.90 13.17
C CYS A 251 -5.82 -12.92 14.26
N ALA A 252 -4.85 -13.34 15.07
CA ALA A 252 -4.25 -12.54 16.14
C ALA A 252 -3.52 -11.27 15.65
N ALA A 253 -3.18 -11.17 14.36
CA ALA A 253 -2.55 -9.98 13.79
C ALA A 253 -3.48 -8.76 13.80
N CYS A 254 -4.80 -8.98 13.74
CA CYS A 254 -5.80 -7.91 13.79
C CYS A 254 -6.68 -8.01 15.04
N HIS A 255 -7.05 -9.24 15.43
CA HIS A 255 -7.93 -9.48 16.55
C HIS A 255 -7.17 -9.78 17.83
N ASN A 256 -7.39 -8.96 18.86
CA ASN A 256 -6.88 -9.20 20.21
C ASN A 256 -8.06 -9.42 21.16
N PRO A 257 -8.41 -10.69 21.49
CA PRO A 257 -9.55 -10.98 22.34
C PRO A 257 -9.37 -10.52 23.79
N HIS A 258 -8.16 -10.12 24.19
CA HIS A 258 -7.87 -9.62 25.53
C HIS A 258 -8.06 -8.11 25.69
N GLU A 259 -8.11 -7.38 24.58
CA GLU A 259 -8.22 -5.91 24.59
C GLU A 259 -9.50 -5.44 23.90
N GLN A 260 -9.92 -6.15 22.85
CA GLN A 260 -11.08 -5.77 22.05
C GLN A 260 -12.36 -6.32 22.67
N SER A 261 -13.35 -5.46 22.83
CA SER A 261 -14.69 -5.83 23.28
C SER A 261 -15.61 -6.21 22.11
N THR A 262 -15.31 -5.70 20.91
CA THR A 262 -16.07 -5.98 19.68
C THR A 262 -15.15 -6.29 18.50
N PRO A 263 -15.58 -7.11 17.52
CA PRO A 263 -14.76 -7.39 16.33
C PRO A 263 -14.43 -6.15 15.50
N ALA A 264 -15.28 -5.12 15.54
CA ALA A 264 -15.07 -3.87 14.80
C ALA A 264 -13.87 -3.07 15.32
N GLU A 265 -13.47 -3.24 16.59
CA GLU A 265 -12.30 -2.58 17.16
C GLU A 265 -10.98 -3.03 16.53
N ALA A 266 -10.96 -4.22 15.90
CA ALA A 266 -9.80 -4.70 15.14
C ALA A 266 -9.44 -3.81 13.94
N ALA A 267 -10.39 -2.99 13.45
CA ALA A 267 -10.12 -1.99 12.44
C ALA A 267 -9.00 -1.01 12.85
N VAL A 268 -8.94 -0.68 14.15
CA VAL A 268 -7.94 0.26 14.68
C VAL A 268 -6.55 -0.35 14.63
N SER A 269 -6.44 -1.67 14.84
CA SER A 269 -5.16 -2.38 14.80
C SER A 269 -4.44 -2.19 13.46
N CYS A 270 -5.17 -2.05 12.34
CA CYS A 270 -4.56 -1.77 11.03
C CYS A 270 -3.72 -0.49 11.03
N ALA A 271 -4.21 0.57 11.71
CA ALA A 271 -3.53 1.86 11.78
C ALA A 271 -2.53 1.95 12.94
N THR A 272 -2.72 1.18 14.02
CA THR A 272 -1.92 1.33 15.25
C THR A 272 -0.87 0.23 15.47
N ALA A 273 -0.94 -0.90 14.75
CA ALA A 273 0.00 -2.01 14.94
C ALA A 273 1.37 -1.78 14.28
N ASP A 274 1.55 -0.69 13.52
CA ASP A 274 2.79 -0.32 12.82
C ASP A 274 3.33 -1.40 11.84
N CYS A 275 2.53 -2.43 11.54
CA CYS A 275 2.89 -3.49 10.58
C CYS A 275 3.08 -2.94 9.15
N HIS A 276 2.42 -1.81 8.85
CA HIS A 276 2.49 -1.10 7.58
C HIS A 276 3.05 0.32 7.75
N SER A 277 4.15 0.45 8.51
CA SER A 277 4.76 1.74 8.87
C SER A 277 5.05 2.68 7.69
N ASP A 278 5.23 2.12 6.48
CA ASP A 278 5.30 2.89 5.22
C ASP A 278 4.29 2.34 4.21
N VAL A 279 3.00 2.64 4.42
CA VAL A 279 1.90 2.24 3.52
C VAL A 279 2.17 2.59 2.06
N ARG A 280 2.86 3.71 1.78
CA ARG A 280 3.13 4.18 0.42
C ARG A 280 4.09 3.26 -0.35
N SER A 281 4.95 2.53 0.36
CA SER A 281 5.86 1.56 -0.24
C SER A 281 5.23 0.23 -0.64
N ILE A 282 4.01 -0.05 -0.16
CA ILE A 282 3.35 -1.35 -0.39
C ILE A 282 2.93 -1.51 -1.85
N THR A 283 2.34 -0.46 -2.43
CA THR A 283 1.89 -0.45 -3.81
C THR A 283 1.97 0.97 -4.38
N PRO A 284 2.30 1.15 -5.67
CA PRO A 284 2.21 2.44 -6.34
C PRO A 284 0.82 3.09 -6.22
N PHE A 285 -0.24 2.30 -6.03
CA PHE A 285 -1.59 2.83 -5.81
C PHE A 285 -1.73 3.67 -4.53
N HIS A 286 -0.86 3.51 -3.53
CA HIS A 286 -0.90 4.37 -2.34
C HIS A 286 -0.17 5.71 -2.57
N GLU A 287 0.64 5.82 -3.61
CA GLU A 287 1.33 7.05 -3.97
C GLU A 287 0.32 8.05 -4.56
N GLY A 288 0.27 9.27 -4.05
CA GLY A 288 -0.70 10.29 -4.47
C GLY A 288 -2.02 10.28 -3.69
N VAL A 289 -2.27 9.29 -2.82
CA VAL A 289 -3.40 9.31 -1.88
C VAL A 289 -3.07 10.26 -0.72
N GLU A 290 -4.05 11.07 -0.33
CA GLU A 290 -3.92 11.98 0.82
C GLU A 290 -3.69 11.22 2.11
N ALA A 291 -2.80 11.74 2.98
CA ALA A 291 -2.43 11.06 4.23
C ALA A 291 -3.65 10.75 5.12
N VAL A 292 -4.61 11.68 5.19
CA VAL A 292 -5.83 11.50 5.98
C VAL A 292 -6.71 10.34 5.50
N VAL A 293 -6.65 9.99 4.22
CA VAL A 293 -7.37 8.83 3.67
C VAL A 293 -6.60 7.55 3.97
N LEU A 294 -5.27 7.60 3.93
CA LEU A 294 -4.41 6.46 4.28
C LEU A 294 -4.49 6.09 5.78
N ASP A 295 -4.87 7.03 6.64
CA ASP A 295 -5.10 6.78 8.07
C ASP A 295 -6.36 5.92 8.34
N ASP A 296 -7.30 5.85 7.40
CA ASP A 296 -8.50 5.01 7.48
C ASP A 296 -8.42 3.89 6.42
N CYS A 297 -7.69 2.83 6.72
CA CYS A 297 -7.47 1.72 5.77
C CYS A 297 -8.79 1.09 5.30
N LEU A 298 -9.83 1.10 6.15
CA LEU A 298 -11.15 0.54 5.83
C LEU A 298 -11.95 1.41 4.85
N TYR A 299 -11.43 2.58 4.51
CA TYR A 299 -11.95 3.39 3.42
C TYR A 299 -11.90 2.65 2.08
N CYS A 300 -10.76 2.02 1.82
CA CYS A 300 -10.48 1.29 0.59
C CYS A 300 -10.65 -0.22 0.78
N HIS A 301 -10.10 -0.77 1.86
CA HIS A 301 -10.06 -2.21 2.08
C HIS A 301 -11.25 -2.67 2.92
N GLN A 302 -11.98 -3.68 2.46
CA GLN A 302 -13.00 -4.27 3.29
C GLN A 302 -12.33 -5.20 4.32
N ALA A 303 -12.84 -5.22 5.56
CA ALA A 303 -12.36 -6.19 6.54
C ALA A 303 -12.49 -7.61 5.98
N HIS A 304 -11.41 -8.40 6.08
CA HIS A 304 -11.29 -9.74 5.51
C HIS A 304 -11.23 -9.82 3.96
N ASP A 305 -11.33 -8.70 3.26
CA ASP A 305 -11.08 -8.57 1.82
C ASP A 305 -10.12 -7.40 1.61
N PHE A 306 -8.85 -7.69 1.81
CA PHE A 306 -7.74 -6.74 1.75
C PHE A 306 -7.40 -6.30 0.32
N SER A 307 -8.21 -6.70 -0.66
CA SER A 307 -8.05 -6.32 -2.06
C SER A 307 -8.95 -5.12 -2.41
N ILE A 308 -8.54 -4.37 -3.43
CA ILE A 308 -9.40 -3.36 -4.05
C ILE A 308 -9.50 -3.67 -5.54
N ASP A 309 -10.74 -3.72 -6.06
CA ASP A 309 -10.97 -3.82 -7.50
C ASP A 309 -10.79 -2.43 -8.13
N GLY A 310 -9.55 -2.12 -8.54
CA GLY A 310 -9.13 -0.80 -9.04
C GLY A 310 -9.77 -0.31 -10.34
N ASN A 311 -10.81 -0.98 -10.86
CA ASN A 311 -11.46 -0.64 -12.12
C ASN A 311 -12.77 0.15 -11.96
N ASP A 312 -13.34 0.22 -10.74
CA ASP A 312 -14.55 1.01 -10.48
C ASP A 312 -14.21 2.31 -9.73
N CYS A 313 -13.61 3.27 -10.44
CA CYS A 313 -13.20 4.56 -9.87
C CYS A 313 -14.38 5.28 -9.19
N LEU A 314 -15.60 5.11 -9.71
CA LEU A 314 -16.80 5.80 -9.24
C LEU A 314 -17.37 5.21 -7.95
N ALA A 315 -16.98 4.00 -7.56
CA ALA A 315 -17.32 3.46 -6.24
C ALA A 315 -16.83 4.37 -5.10
N CYS A 316 -15.65 5.00 -5.30
CA CYS A 316 -15.01 5.90 -4.34
C CYS A 316 -15.17 7.38 -4.71
N HIS A 317 -15.15 7.71 -6.01
CA HIS A 317 -15.15 9.09 -6.53
C HIS A 317 -16.53 9.52 -7.06
N GLN A 318 -17.55 9.46 -6.21
CA GLN A 318 -18.95 9.65 -6.63
C GLN A 318 -19.29 11.06 -7.13
N GLY A 319 -18.59 12.09 -6.66
CA GLY A 319 -18.82 13.49 -7.06
C GLY A 319 -18.11 13.91 -8.36
N VAL A 320 -17.11 13.13 -8.81
CA VAL A 320 -16.27 13.48 -9.97
C VAL A 320 -17.09 13.65 -11.26
N PRO A 321 -18.04 12.76 -11.63
CA PRO A 321 -18.79 12.90 -12.88
C PRO A 321 -19.62 14.19 -13.01
N ASP A 322 -19.92 14.85 -11.90
CA ASP A 322 -20.74 16.07 -11.84
C ASP A 322 -19.89 17.33 -11.58
N ASP A 323 -18.55 17.20 -11.51
CA ASP A 323 -17.64 18.25 -11.01
C ASP A 323 -18.03 18.77 -9.62
N ASP A 324 -18.74 17.93 -8.85
CA ASP A 324 -19.19 18.25 -7.50
C ASP A 324 -18.25 17.64 -6.48
N PHE A 325 -17.15 18.36 -6.23
CA PHE A 325 -16.18 18.02 -5.20
C PHE A 325 -16.68 18.35 -3.78
N THR A 326 -17.94 18.79 -3.64
CA THR A 326 -18.59 19.01 -2.34
C THR A 326 -19.43 17.82 -1.90
N VAL A 327 -19.86 16.95 -2.84
CA VAL A 327 -20.33 15.62 -2.46
C VAL A 327 -19.14 14.94 -1.82
N PRO A 328 -19.27 14.46 -0.57
CA PRO A 328 -18.32 13.53 -0.06
C PRO A 328 -18.29 12.35 -1.04
N SER A 329 -17.20 12.24 -1.83
CA SER A 329 -16.47 10.97 -1.85
C SER A 329 -16.47 10.46 -0.40
N ARG A 330 -16.61 9.16 -0.12
CA ARG A 330 -16.87 8.67 1.25
C ARG A 330 -16.02 9.34 2.37
N ALA A 331 -14.89 9.97 2.03
CA ALA A 331 -14.21 11.03 2.76
C ALA A 331 -14.58 12.46 2.30
N SER A 332 -15.36 13.20 3.10
CA SER A 332 -15.11 14.63 3.35
C SER A 332 -15.72 15.05 4.68
N GLY A 333 -15.18 14.46 5.75
CA GLY A 333 -15.27 15.04 7.09
C GLY A 333 -14.16 16.05 7.32
N ARG A 334 -14.11 17.16 6.56
CA ARG A 334 -13.56 18.49 6.93
C ARG A 334 -13.48 19.42 5.72
N ASP A 335 -14.11 20.59 5.87
CA ASP A 335 -14.09 21.73 4.95
C ASP A 335 -12.70 22.39 4.90
N GLU A 336 -11.83 22.03 3.95
CA GLU A 336 -10.74 22.93 3.52
C GLU A 336 -10.65 22.91 1.99
N ALA A 337 -10.83 24.07 1.37
CA ALA A 337 -10.79 24.25 -0.08
C ALA A 337 -9.40 23.93 -0.65
N HIS A 338 -9.33 23.04 -1.64
CA HIS A 338 -8.10 22.75 -2.38
C HIS A 338 -7.57 24.00 -3.09
N PRO A 339 -6.24 24.22 -3.13
CA PRO A 339 -5.64 25.25 -3.97
C PRO A 339 -5.65 24.81 -5.43
N THR A 340 -6.21 25.63 -6.31
CA THR A 340 -6.06 25.49 -7.76
C THR A 340 -4.59 25.62 -8.14
N VAL A 341 -3.97 24.53 -8.62
CA VAL A 341 -2.62 24.55 -9.18
C VAL A 341 -2.68 25.10 -10.61
N PRO A 342 -2.01 26.22 -10.94
CA PRO A 342 -1.85 26.61 -12.33
C PRO A 342 -0.86 25.67 -13.01
N LEU A 343 -1.26 25.03 -14.11
CA LEU A 343 -0.37 24.27 -14.98
C LEU A 343 0.68 25.21 -15.60
N GLY A 344 1.82 25.35 -14.94
CA GLY A 344 3.01 26.01 -15.46
C GLY A 344 3.82 25.04 -16.32
N GLY A 345 4.03 25.38 -17.58
CA GLY A 345 4.81 24.56 -18.52
C GLY A 345 6.30 24.45 -18.13
N PRO A 346 7.00 23.41 -18.61
CA PRO A 346 8.40 23.16 -18.29
C PRO A 346 9.30 24.00 -19.20
N ASP A 347 9.68 25.19 -18.77
CA ASP A 347 10.88 25.89 -19.26
C ASP A 347 11.40 26.80 -18.15
N SER A 348 12.17 26.22 -17.23
CA SER A 348 13.00 26.96 -16.29
C SER A 348 14.29 26.17 -16.07
N VAL A 349 15.12 26.15 -17.11
CA VAL A 349 16.54 25.82 -16.97
C VAL A 349 17.16 26.93 -16.13
N ALA A 350 17.55 26.57 -14.92
CA ALA A 350 18.41 27.39 -14.09
C ALA A 350 19.78 27.54 -14.76
N ASP A 351 20.20 28.77 -15.05
CA ASP A 351 21.57 29.10 -15.39
C ASP A 351 22.23 29.78 -14.16
N PRO A 352 23.28 29.19 -13.56
CA PRO A 352 24.03 29.83 -12.49
C PRO A 352 25.22 30.62 -13.09
N ASP A 353 25.37 31.86 -12.61
CA ASP A 353 26.46 32.81 -12.89
C ASP A 353 26.52 33.51 -14.26
N GLY A 354 26.12 34.78 -14.27
CA GLY A 354 26.34 35.66 -15.42
C GLY A 354 25.87 37.10 -15.22
N SER A 355 26.56 37.86 -14.37
CA SER A 355 26.37 39.30 -14.17
C SER A 355 26.53 40.12 -15.45
N VAL A 356 25.51 40.90 -15.86
CA VAL A 356 25.64 42.05 -16.79
C VAL A 356 24.61 43.15 -16.44
N PRO A 357 24.97 44.45 -16.49
CA PRO A 357 24.24 45.49 -15.76
C PRO A 357 23.11 46.15 -16.56
N MET A 358 22.16 46.69 -15.78
CA MET A 358 21.07 47.59 -16.18
C MET A 358 21.54 48.82 -16.97
N MET A 359 20.99 49.01 -18.17
CA MET A 359 20.57 50.33 -18.69
C MET A 359 19.39 50.13 -19.65
N GLY A 360 18.28 50.84 -19.38
CA GLY A 360 16.99 50.59 -20.01
C GLY A 360 16.79 51.23 -21.38
N PHE A 361 15.72 50.77 -22.03
CA PHE A 361 14.86 51.58 -22.89
C PHE A 361 13.44 51.03 -22.77
N GLY A 362 12.51 51.93 -22.44
CA GLY A 362 11.09 51.62 -22.35
C GLY A 362 10.52 51.29 -23.73
N ILE A 363 9.90 50.12 -23.83
CA ILE A 363 8.93 49.78 -24.86
C ILE A 363 7.86 48.93 -24.17
N GLY A 364 6.60 49.23 -24.51
CA GLY A 364 5.42 48.92 -23.72
C GLY A 364 5.30 47.48 -23.24
N TRP A 365 4.79 47.39 -22.02
CA TRP A 365 4.07 46.24 -21.51
C TRP A 365 3.00 45.80 -22.51
N TRP A 366 3.28 44.76 -23.28
CA TRP A 366 2.24 43.90 -23.80
C TRP A 366 2.03 42.86 -22.71
N ALA A 367 0.98 43.08 -21.91
CA ALA A 367 0.39 42.00 -21.15
C ALA A 367 0.02 40.93 -22.20
N HIS A 368 0.80 39.87 -22.28
CA HIS A 368 0.27 38.61 -22.75
C HIS A 368 -0.87 38.30 -21.78
N GLN A 369 -2.10 38.59 -22.21
CA GLN A 369 -3.27 38.00 -21.59
C GLN A 369 -2.96 36.50 -21.59
N SER A 370 -2.80 35.91 -20.41
CA SER A 370 -2.88 34.47 -20.29
C SER A 370 -4.27 34.14 -20.78
N LEU A 371 -4.38 33.70 -22.03
CA LEU A 371 -5.52 32.92 -22.49
C LEU A 371 -5.64 31.83 -21.43
N GLY A 372 -6.72 31.87 -20.65
CA GLY A 372 -6.95 30.88 -19.60
C GLY A 372 -6.80 29.51 -20.23
N SER A 373 -5.97 28.66 -19.62
CA SER A 373 -5.95 27.24 -19.97
C SER A 373 -7.39 26.75 -20.02
N PRO A 374 -7.80 25.99 -21.04
CA PRO A 374 -9.16 25.46 -21.09
C PRO A 374 -9.43 24.71 -19.78
N GLU A 375 -10.48 25.10 -19.07
CA GLU A 375 -10.90 24.44 -17.85
C GLU A 375 -11.44 23.06 -18.23
N PHE A 376 -10.89 22.01 -17.61
CA PHE A 376 -11.37 20.67 -17.81
C PHE A 376 -12.55 20.40 -16.87
N LEU A 377 -13.68 19.96 -17.43
CA LEU A 377 -14.89 19.61 -16.69
C LEU A 377 -15.25 18.14 -16.95
N HIS A 378 -15.30 17.32 -15.91
CA HIS A 378 -15.68 15.90 -16.00
C HIS A 378 -17.14 15.73 -16.40
N SER A 379 -18.00 16.69 -16.05
CA SER A 379 -19.41 16.74 -16.46
C SER A 379 -19.59 16.79 -17.97
N GLU A 380 -18.62 17.36 -18.70
CA GLU A 380 -18.59 17.34 -20.17
C GLU A 380 -17.97 16.06 -20.76
N HIS A 381 -17.29 15.25 -19.93
CA HIS A 381 -16.52 14.06 -20.34
C HIS A 381 -17.05 12.74 -19.74
N ARG A 382 -18.31 12.69 -19.26
CA ARG A 382 -18.91 11.48 -18.64
C ARG A 382 -18.88 10.22 -19.51
N GLY A 383 -18.79 10.38 -20.83
CA GLY A 383 -18.71 9.27 -21.78
C GLY A 383 -17.30 8.75 -22.05
N VAL A 384 -16.27 9.35 -21.46
CA VAL A 384 -14.87 8.95 -21.61
C VAL A 384 -14.50 8.04 -20.44
N GLU A 385 -13.89 6.88 -20.72
CA GLU A 385 -13.38 6.01 -19.65
C GLU A 385 -12.27 6.72 -18.86
N CYS A 386 -12.34 6.67 -17.53
CA CYS A 386 -11.38 7.35 -16.64
C CYS A 386 -9.92 7.00 -16.96
N GLY A 387 -9.69 5.73 -17.34
CA GLY A 387 -8.39 5.18 -17.74
C GLY A 387 -7.72 5.88 -18.93
N ASN A 388 -8.47 6.64 -19.73
CA ASN A 388 -7.91 7.42 -20.85
C ASN A 388 -7.20 8.70 -20.39
N CYS A 389 -7.50 9.17 -19.18
CA CYS A 389 -6.93 10.40 -18.63
C CYS A 389 -6.19 10.18 -17.32
N HIS A 390 -6.58 9.15 -16.55
CA HIS A 390 -5.97 8.79 -15.29
C HIS A 390 -5.42 7.37 -15.34
N GLN A 391 -4.27 7.14 -14.72
CA GLN A 391 -3.72 5.80 -14.48
C GLN A 391 -3.41 5.61 -13.00
N SER A 392 -3.23 4.36 -12.59
CA SER A 392 -2.92 4.00 -11.20
C SER A 392 -1.72 3.06 -11.08
N SER A 393 -0.95 2.89 -12.16
CA SER A 393 0.20 1.99 -12.21
C SER A 393 1.46 2.55 -11.52
N GLU A 394 1.59 3.87 -11.47
CA GLU A 394 2.73 4.56 -10.84
C GLU A 394 2.30 5.39 -9.64
N SER A 395 1.12 6.01 -9.68
CA SER A 395 0.51 6.75 -8.57
C SER A 395 -1.01 6.79 -8.75
N HIS A 396 -1.76 6.76 -7.65
CA HIS A 396 -3.22 6.89 -7.62
C HIS A 396 -3.71 8.08 -8.43
N GLY A 397 -4.56 7.82 -9.42
CA GLY A 397 -5.22 8.87 -10.20
C GLY A 397 -4.27 9.76 -10.99
N GLN A 398 -3.02 9.32 -11.23
CA GLN A 398 -2.03 10.08 -11.96
C GLN A 398 -2.56 10.48 -13.33
N LEU A 399 -2.49 11.77 -13.64
CA LEU A 399 -2.95 12.33 -14.91
C LEU A 399 -1.97 11.98 -16.04
N VAL A 400 -2.44 11.30 -17.08
CA VAL A 400 -1.65 11.01 -18.31
C VAL A 400 -1.87 12.05 -19.42
N VAL A 401 -2.91 12.87 -19.30
CA VAL A 401 -3.21 14.00 -20.19
C VAL A 401 -2.73 15.28 -19.52
N SER A 402 -1.48 15.67 -19.76
CA SER A 402 -0.83 16.78 -19.02
C SER A 402 -0.49 17.98 -19.91
N THR A 403 -0.58 17.82 -21.23
CA THR A 403 -0.23 18.85 -22.21
C THR A 403 -1.40 19.19 -23.11
N LEU A 404 -1.34 20.38 -23.73
CA LEU A 404 -2.31 20.79 -24.74
C LEU A 404 -2.30 19.87 -25.97
N SER A 405 -1.19 19.17 -26.24
CA SER A 405 -1.14 18.17 -27.31
C SER A 405 -2.07 17.00 -27.00
N ASP A 406 -2.05 16.52 -25.76
CA ASP A 406 -2.84 15.37 -25.32
C ASP A 406 -4.35 15.67 -25.44
N CYS A 407 -4.77 16.89 -25.12
CA CYS A 407 -6.17 17.32 -25.31
C CYS A 407 -6.59 17.29 -26.80
N ARG A 408 -5.69 17.65 -27.71
CA ARG A 408 -5.96 17.67 -29.16
C ARG A 408 -6.10 16.26 -29.72
N ASP A 409 -5.42 15.28 -29.15
CA ASP A 409 -5.52 13.89 -29.63
C ASP A 409 -6.94 13.32 -29.49
N CYS A 410 -7.72 13.82 -28.52
CA CYS A 410 -9.14 13.46 -28.37
C CYS A 410 -10.07 14.48 -29.07
N HIS A 411 -9.84 15.78 -28.92
CA HIS A 411 -10.76 16.83 -29.40
C HIS A 411 -10.57 17.21 -30.87
N HIS A 412 -9.41 16.91 -31.46
CA HIS A 412 -9.09 17.12 -32.88
C HIS A 412 -8.98 15.79 -33.65
N ALA A 413 -9.53 14.71 -33.12
CA ALA A 413 -9.73 13.45 -33.84
C ALA A 413 -10.90 13.57 -34.84
N GLU A 414 -10.93 12.75 -35.90
CA GLU A 414 -12.00 12.80 -36.89
C GLU A 414 -13.30 12.18 -36.36
N PRO A 415 -14.47 12.84 -36.53
CA PRO A 415 -14.66 14.17 -37.13
C PRO A 415 -14.21 15.28 -36.16
N VAL A 416 -13.34 16.18 -36.65
CA VAL A 416 -12.83 17.31 -35.86
C VAL A 416 -13.98 18.12 -35.29
N SER A 417 -13.86 18.52 -34.02
CA SER A 417 -14.86 19.31 -33.31
C SER A 417 -15.36 20.47 -34.18
N ARG A 418 -16.69 20.57 -34.31
CA ARG A 418 -17.35 21.63 -35.09
C ARG A 418 -17.45 22.96 -34.33
N ASP A 419 -17.12 22.97 -33.04
CA ASP A 419 -17.26 24.13 -32.17
C ASP A 419 -15.89 24.68 -31.77
N CYS A 420 -15.09 25.05 -32.78
CA CYS A 420 -13.72 25.56 -32.61
C CYS A 420 -13.68 26.78 -31.67
N ALA A 421 -14.78 27.54 -31.62
CA ALA A 421 -14.92 28.75 -30.81
C ALA A 421 -14.84 28.52 -29.30
N ARG A 422 -15.03 27.28 -28.83
CA ARG A 422 -14.84 26.92 -27.42
C ARG A 422 -13.39 27.08 -26.94
N CYS A 423 -12.43 26.88 -27.85
CA CYS A 423 -11.00 26.89 -27.52
C CYS A 423 -10.21 27.92 -28.32
N HIS A 424 -10.74 28.38 -29.45
CA HIS A 424 -10.10 29.37 -30.32
C HIS A 424 -10.97 30.62 -30.43
N THR A 425 -10.37 31.76 -30.14
CA THR A 425 -10.96 33.06 -30.43
C THR A 425 -10.81 33.38 -31.91
N PRO A 426 -11.65 34.28 -32.48
CA PRO A 426 -11.45 34.78 -33.85
C PRO A 426 -10.08 35.43 -34.09
N ALA A 427 -9.36 35.84 -33.03
CA ALA A 427 -8.01 36.38 -33.12
C ALA A 427 -6.93 35.30 -33.35
N ASP A 428 -7.25 34.03 -33.07
CA ASP A 428 -6.37 32.88 -33.33
C ASP A 428 -6.40 32.44 -34.79
N ALA A 429 -7.47 32.79 -35.52
CA ALA A 429 -7.43 32.77 -36.98
C ALA A 429 -6.41 33.83 -37.42
N PRO A 430 -5.41 33.50 -38.26
CA PRO A 430 -4.45 34.49 -38.69
C PRO A 430 -5.21 35.64 -39.34
N GLY A 431 -5.25 36.80 -38.68
CA GLY A 431 -5.80 38.05 -39.23
C GLY A 431 -5.05 38.55 -40.47
N GLY A 432 -4.09 37.76 -40.95
CA GLY A 432 -3.40 37.94 -42.20
C GLY A 432 -4.31 37.60 -43.39
N VAL A 433 -4.04 38.31 -44.48
CA VAL A 433 -4.53 37.97 -45.80
C VAL A 433 -3.80 36.71 -46.27
N SER A 434 -4.52 35.61 -46.43
CA SER A 434 -3.99 34.36 -46.96
C SER A 434 -4.07 34.38 -48.47
N SER A 435 -2.92 34.38 -49.15
CA SER A 435 -2.89 34.28 -50.60
C SER A 435 -3.17 32.83 -51.02
N ILE A 436 -4.38 32.55 -51.52
CA ILE A 436 -4.72 31.26 -52.11
C ILE A 436 -4.43 31.27 -53.61
N ARG A 437 -3.94 30.16 -54.16
CA ARG A 437 -3.92 29.95 -55.60
C ARG A 437 -5.10 29.10 -56.02
N ARG A 438 -5.85 29.59 -57.00
CA ARG A 438 -6.96 28.86 -57.60
C ARG A 438 -6.75 28.79 -59.11
N ASN A 439 -6.97 27.62 -59.68
CA ASN A 439 -6.92 27.46 -61.13
C ASN A 439 -8.18 28.07 -61.71
N PHE A 440 -8.00 29.08 -62.55
CA PHE A 440 -9.09 29.64 -63.34
C PHE A 440 -8.92 29.21 -64.78
N THR A 441 -9.95 28.54 -65.29
CA THR A 441 -10.06 28.22 -66.70
C THR A 441 -10.76 29.38 -67.38
N LEU A 442 -9.97 30.25 -68.01
CA LEU A 442 -10.48 31.35 -68.81
C LEU A 442 -10.58 30.91 -70.28
N SER A 443 -11.62 31.33 -70.99
CA SER A 443 -11.82 31.05 -72.42
C SER A 443 -10.89 31.82 -73.34
N VAL A 444 -10.30 32.92 -72.84
CA VAL A 444 -9.39 33.80 -73.57
C VAL A 444 -8.22 34.14 -72.65
N GLY A 445 -7.00 34.10 -73.19
CA GLY A 445 -5.76 34.30 -72.44
C GLY A 445 -5.14 33.00 -71.90
N THR A 446 -4.21 33.13 -70.95
CA THR A 446 -3.54 31.99 -70.33
C THR A 446 -4.34 31.48 -69.12
N SER A 447 -4.84 30.24 -69.22
CA SER A 447 -5.37 29.48 -68.09
C SER A 447 -4.22 29.09 -67.16
N GLY A 448 -4.40 29.31 -65.87
CA GLY A 448 -3.38 28.98 -64.87
C GLY A 448 -3.78 29.41 -63.46
N PRO A 449 -3.01 28.98 -62.46
CA PRO A 449 -3.28 29.35 -61.07
C PRO A 449 -3.15 30.86 -60.90
N ARG A 450 -4.24 31.51 -60.50
CA ARG A 450 -4.25 32.92 -60.11
C ARG A 450 -4.12 33.01 -58.60
N ARG A 451 -3.36 33.99 -58.12
CA ARG A 451 -3.27 34.32 -56.71
C ARG A 451 -4.45 35.20 -56.34
N MET A 452 -5.13 34.87 -55.26
CA MET A 452 -6.21 35.64 -54.67
C MET A 452 -5.91 35.82 -53.21
N ASP A 453 -6.18 37.01 -52.72
CA ASP A 453 -5.96 37.38 -51.34
C ASP A 453 -7.27 37.15 -50.58
N PHE A 454 -7.26 36.16 -49.68
CA PHE A 454 -8.40 35.83 -48.84
C PHE A 454 -8.21 36.43 -47.44
N ALA A 455 -9.13 37.32 -47.04
CA ALA A 455 -9.18 37.85 -45.69
C ALA A 455 -10.28 37.14 -44.89
N HIS A 456 -9.95 36.69 -43.68
CA HIS A 456 -10.92 36.06 -42.77
C HIS A 456 -11.91 37.06 -42.18
N GLN A 457 -11.51 38.33 -41.97
CA GLN A 457 -12.34 39.34 -41.31
C GLN A 457 -13.72 39.53 -41.98
N PRO A 458 -13.85 39.68 -43.32
CA PRO A 458 -15.18 39.76 -43.95
C PRO A 458 -16.02 38.48 -43.86
N HIS A 459 -15.39 37.35 -43.51
CA HIS A 459 -16.00 36.02 -43.45
C HIS A 459 -16.15 35.53 -42.01
N GLU A 460 -16.04 36.41 -41.01
CA GLU A 460 -16.15 36.08 -39.58
C GLU A 460 -17.52 35.51 -39.18
N SER A 461 -18.54 35.65 -40.03
CA SER A 461 -19.87 35.06 -39.87
C SER A 461 -20.05 33.68 -40.52
N VAL A 462 -19.03 33.18 -41.24
CA VAL A 462 -19.04 31.86 -41.89
C VAL A 462 -18.46 30.82 -40.94
N ASP A 463 -19.11 29.66 -40.83
CA ASP A 463 -18.61 28.54 -40.03
C ASP A 463 -17.24 28.06 -40.54
N CYS A 464 -16.25 27.93 -39.65
CA CYS A 464 -14.89 27.54 -40.01
C CYS A 464 -14.83 26.21 -40.76
N GLY A 465 -15.70 25.25 -40.41
CA GLY A 465 -15.81 23.93 -41.04
C GLY A 465 -16.37 23.97 -42.46
N ALA A 466 -16.99 25.07 -42.89
CA ALA A 466 -17.39 25.27 -44.28
C ALA A 466 -16.18 25.47 -45.20
N CYS A 467 -15.06 25.97 -44.67
CA CYS A 467 -13.82 26.16 -45.42
C CYS A 467 -12.75 25.11 -45.08
N HIS A 468 -12.52 24.84 -43.80
CA HIS A 468 -11.42 24.01 -43.32
C HIS A 468 -11.84 22.54 -43.15
N THR A 469 -11.96 21.83 -44.26
CA THR A 469 -12.50 20.45 -44.29
C THR A 469 -11.44 19.37 -44.06
N GLN A 470 -10.14 19.69 -44.09
CA GLN A 470 -9.04 18.72 -43.96
C GLN A 470 -8.51 18.57 -42.52
N GLY A 471 -9.43 18.51 -41.55
CA GLY A 471 -9.12 18.26 -40.15
C GLY A 471 -8.04 19.18 -39.57
N LEU A 472 -7.05 18.59 -38.88
CA LEU A 472 -5.95 19.30 -38.21
C LEU A 472 -5.06 20.16 -39.13
N ALA A 473 -5.04 19.86 -40.44
CA ALA A 473 -4.28 20.68 -41.39
C ALA A 473 -4.90 22.06 -41.57
N LEU A 474 -6.17 22.24 -41.15
CA LEU A 474 -6.96 23.45 -41.37
C LEU A 474 -6.83 23.95 -42.82
N ASP A 475 -6.78 23.03 -43.78
CA ASP A 475 -6.60 23.39 -45.18
C ASP A 475 -7.94 23.77 -45.81
N GLY A 476 -8.04 25.04 -46.20
CA GLY A 476 -9.17 25.61 -46.93
C GLY A 476 -9.04 25.50 -48.45
N SER A 477 -8.03 24.80 -48.98
CA SER A 477 -7.79 24.70 -50.42
C SER A 477 -8.92 24.01 -51.19
N GLY A 478 -9.67 23.13 -50.52
CA GLY A 478 -10.84 22.43 -51.08
C GLY A 478 -12.13 23.25 -51.09
N ALA A 479 -12.18 24.41 -50.42
CA ALA A 479 -13.36 25.26 -50.40
C ALA A 479 -13.53 25.99 -51.74
N ASP A 480 -14.73 25.86 -52.32
CA ASP A 480 -15.13 26.56 -53.55
C ASP A 480 -15.84 27.86 -53.20
N CYS A 481 -15.21 28.98 -53.52
CA CYS A 481 -15.75 30.32 -53.31
C CYS A 481 -17.10 30.50 -54.02
N ALA A 482 -17.27 29.88 -55.20
CA ALA A 482 -18.49 29.99 -55.99
C ALA A 482 -19.69 29.31 -55.32
N GLY A 483 -19.45 28.34 -54.42
CA GLY A 483 -20.51 27.70 -53.65
C GLY A 483 -21.15 28.59 -52.59
N CYS A 484 -20.47 29.67 -52.17
CA CYS A 484 -20.98 30.62 -51.16
C CYS A 484 -21.31 32.00 -51.75
N HIS A 485 -20.63 32.41 -52.83
CA HIS A 485 -20.78 33.73 -53.45
C HIS A 485 -21.47 33.60 -54.83
N GLU A 486 -22.80 33.53 -54.85
CA GLU A 486 -23.60 33.51 -56.10
C GLU A 486 -23.65 34.88 -56.80
N ASP A 487 -23.26 35.96 -56.10
CA ASP A 487 -23.53 37.36 -56.44
C ASP A 487 -22.53 38.03 -57.39
N HIS A 488 -21.66 37.25 -58.05
CA HIS A 488 -20.68 37.79 -59.00
C HIS A 488 -21.29 38.49 -60.23
N HIS A 489 -22.61 38.37 -60.43
CA HIS A 489 -23.38 39.05 -61.48
C HIS A 489 -24.12 40.32 -61.01
N GLN A 490 -24.03 40.70 -59.74
CA GLN A 490 -24.70 41.90 -59.26
C GLN A 490 -24.02 43.17 -59.78
N ALA A 491 -24.81 44.21 -60.07
CA ALA A 491 -24.31 45.51 -60.54
C ALA A 491 -23.34 46.19 -59.55
N THR A 492 -23.34 45.75 -58.30
CA THR A 492 -22.47 46.21 -57.20
C THR A 492 -21.26 45.31 -56.96
N ALA A 493 -21.06 44.24 -57.75
CA ALA A 493 -19.93 43.34 -57.55
C ALA A 493 -18.60 44.04 -57.89
N GLU A 494 -17.71 44.14 -56.90
CA GLU A 494 -16.38 44.71 -57.07
C GLU A 494 -15.39 43.61 -57.47
N CYS A 495 -15.31 43.25 -58.75
CA CYS A 495 -14.49 42.11 -59.20
C CYS A 495 -13.00 42.18 -58.75
N ALA A 496 -12.50 43.40 -58.54
CA ALA A 496 -11.14 43.67 -58.08
C ALA A 496 -10.90 43.40 -56.59
N SER A 497 -11.95 43.19 -55.78
CA SER A 497 -11.83 42.83 -54.37
C SER A 497 -11.31 41.40 -54.18
N CYS A 498 -11.41 40.56 -55.22
CA CYS A 498 -10.97 39.16 -55.20
C CYS A 498 -9.99 38.81 -56.32
N HIS A 499 -9.88 39.64 -57.37
CA HIS A 499 -9.00 39.40 -58.52
C HIS A 499 -8.08 40.59 -58.79
N ASP A 500 -6.80 40.31 -59.02
CA ASP A 500 -5.89 41.30 -59.58
C ASP A 500 -6.34 41.73 -60.98
N ARG A 501 -6.29 43.04 -61.28
CA ARG A 501 -6.55 43.54 -62.63
C ARG A 501 -5.56 42.92 -63.61
N ALA A 502 -6.09 42.19 -64.59
CA ALA A 502 -5.27 41.64 -65.63
C ALA A 502 -4.65 42.76 -66.49
N PRO A 503 -3.41 42.58 -66.98
CA PRO A 503 -2.80 43.55 -67.88
C PRO A 503 -3.64 43.69 -69.15
N THR A 504 -3.69 44.91 -69.71
CA THR A 504 -4.43 45.23 -70.95
C THR A 504 -4.01 44.38 -72.14
N SER A 505 -2.78 43.86 -72.15
CA SER A 505 -2.29 42.91 -73.16
C SER A 505 -2.99 41.55 -73.12
N ALA A 506 -3.59 41.16 -72.00
CA ALA A 506 -4.34 39.92 -71.84
C ALA A 506 -5.81 40.04 -72.32
N HIS A 507 -6.30 41.26 -72.59
CA HIS A 507 -7.69 41.54 -72.97
C HIS A 507 -7.76 42.49 -74.18
N PRO A 508 -7.46 42.03 -75.40
CA PRO A 508 -7.61 42.86 -76.60
C PRO A 508 -9.06 43.33 -76.72
N ALA A 509 -9.28 44.63 -76.91
CA ALA A 509 -10.63 45.21 -76.94
C ALA A 509 -11.54 44.60 -78.02
N ALA A 510 -10.95 44.09 -79.11
CA ALA A 510 -11.64 43.42 -80.21
C ALA A 510 -12.16 42.01 -79.85
N GLU A 511 -11.65 41.40 -78.79
CA GLU A 511 -12.06 40.08 -78.29
C GLU A 511 -12.90 40.25 -77.02
N ALA A 512 -12.45 41.08 -76.08
CA ALA A 512 -13.07 41.31 -74.79
C ALA A 512 -14.51 41.86 -74.87
N HIS A 513 -14.80 42.76 -75.82
CA HIS A 513 -16.10 43.44 -75.90
C HIS A 513 -17.13 42.77 -76.82
N VAL A 514 -16.82 41.59 -77.39
CA VAL A 514 -17.74 40.88 -78.30
C VAL A 514 -18.76 40.05 -77.51
N THR A 515 -18.33 39.38 -76.43
CA THR A 515 -19.18 38.66 -75.47
C THR A 515 -18.51 38.63 -74.10
N CYS A 516 -19.24 38.29 -73.02
CA CYS A 516 -18.62 38.00 -71.71
C CYS A 516 -17.60 36.84 -71.80
N MET A 517 -17.79 35.89 -72.74
CA MET A 517 -16.79 34.86 -73.05
C MET A 517 -15.54 35.44 -73.73
N GLY A 518 -15.71 36.50 -74.52
CA GLY A 518 -14.61 37.20 -75.20
C GLY A 518 -13.67 37.91 -74.23
N SER A 519 -14.17 38.26 -73.04
CA SER A 519 -13.34 38.71 -71.90
C SER A 519 -12.63 37.54 -71.18
N GLY A 520 -12.86 36.30 -71.61
CA GLY A 520 -12.23 35.10 -71.07
C GLY A 520 -12.85 34.57 -69.78
N CYS A 521 -13.80 35.23 -69.13
CA CYS A 521 -14.25 34.85 -67.79
C CYS A 521 -15.18 33.63 -67.70
N HIS A 522 -15.87 33.24 -68.79
CA HIS A 522 -16.83 32.11 -68.79
C HIS A 522 -16.66 31.21 -70.01
N THR A 523 -16.64 29.89 -69.78
CA THR A 523 -16.41 28.84 -70.78
C THR A 523 -17.68 28.20 -71.34
N ASP A 524 -18.80 28.24 -70.61
CA ASP A 524 -20.05 27.57 -71.02
C ASP A 524 -21.16 28.57 -71.41
N PRO A 525 -21.78 28.45 -72.61
CA PRO A 525 -22.98 29.19 -72.95
C PRO A 525 -24.25 28.58 -72.31
N PRO A 526 -25.30 29.39 -72.04
CA PRO A 526 -25.47 30.79 -72.43
C PRO A 526 -25.53 31.76 -71.23
N ILE A 527 -24.60 32.73 -71.18
CA ILE A 527 -24.85 34.00 -70.49
C ILE A 527 -25.55 34.94 -71.48
N GLN A 528 -26.80 34.61 -71.81
CA GLN A 528 -27.67 35.51 -72.56
C GLN A 528 -28.48 36.34 -71.56
N GLY A 529 -28.45 37.66 -71.70
CA GLY A 529 -29.34 38.55 -70.96
C GLY A 529 -28.69 39.46 -69.92
N VAL A 530 -27.36 39.47 -69.77
CA VAL A 530 -26.71 40.49 -68.94
C VAL A 530 -26.92 41.86 -69.60
N PRO A 531 -27.60 42.81 -68.94
CA PRO A 531 -27.86 44.13 -69.50
C PRO A 531 -26.54 44.85 -69.82
N ARG A 532 -26.41 45.45 -71.01
CA ARG A 532 -25.30 46.36 -71.34
C ARG A 532 -25.49 47.72 -70.65
N THR A 533 -25.64 47.70 -69.32
CA THR A 533 -25.80 48.91 -68.52
C THR A 533 -24.46 49.52 -68.17
N ARG A 534 -24.49 50.77 -67.71
CA ARG A 534 -23.29 51.47 -67.26
C ARG A 534 -22.59 50.70 -66.14
N GLU A 535 -23.37 50.15 -65.21
CA GLU A 535 -22.89 49.45 -64.02
C GLU A 535 -22.08 48.20 -64.41
N VAL A 536 -22.58 47.40 -65.36
CA VAL A 536 -21.86 46.22 -65.87
C VAL A 536 -20.53 46.62 -66.55
N CYS A 537 -20.52 47.72 -67.31
CA CYS A 537 -19.29 48.21 -67.92
C CYS A 537 -18.29 48.72 -66.87
N LEU A 538 -18.78 49.41 -65.83
CA LEU A 538 -17.95 49.92 -64.74
C LEU A 538 -17.39 48.82 -63.84
N GLY A 539 -18.03 47.64 -63.81
CA GLY A 539 -17.46 46.45 -63.16
C GLY A 539 -16.05 46.11 -63.67
N CYS A 540 -15.81 46.26 -64.98
CA CYS A 540 -14.49 46.08 -65.59
C CYS A 540 -13.71 47.40 -65.74
N HIS A 541 -14.39 48.51 -66.00
CA HIS A 541 -13.80 49.83 -66.25
C HIS A 541 -13.99 50.78 -65.07
N GLN A 542 -13.59 50.34 -63.87
CA GLN A 542 -13.83 51.07 -62.63
C GLN A 542 -13.26 52.50 -62.64
N ASP A 543 -12.14 52.72 -63.34
CA ASP A 543 -11.49 54.03 -63.45
C ASP A 543 -12.29 55.04 -64.30
N LEU A 544 -13.36 54.59 -64.96
CA LEU A 544 -14.24 55.42 -65.78
C LEU A 544 -15.55 55.77 -65.05
N GLY A 545 -15.63 55.57 -63.73
CA GLY A 545 -16.82 55.88 -62.92
C GLY A 545 -17.38 57.28 -63.16
N ASP A 546 -16.50 58.28 -63.24
CA ASP A 546 -16.87 59.69 -63.46
C ASP A 546 -16.96 60.07 -64.94
N HIS A 547 -16.70 59.14 -65.86
CA HIS A 547 -16.77 59.41 -67.29
C HIS A 547 -18.22 59.53 -67.74
N ARG A 548 -18.71 60.77 -67.94
CA ARG A 548 -20.08 61.08 -68.39
C ARG A 548 -21.15 60.48 -67.46
N PRO A 549 -21.28 60.99 -66.22
CA PRO A 549 -22.21 60.43 -65.24
C PRO A 549 -23.65 60.46 -65.76
N GLY A 550 -24.43 59.42 -65.43
CA GLY A 550 -25.84 59.29 -65.81
C GLY A 550 -26.10 58.85 -67.26
N ARG A 551 -25.07 58.57 -68.06
CA ARG A 551 -25.21 58.01 -69.42
C ARG A 551 -24.76 56.56 -69.48
N THR A 552 -25.42 55.76 -70.32
CA THR A 552 -24.99 54.39 -70.59
C THR A 552 -23.79 54.38 -71.54
N CYS A 553 -22.86 53.44 -71.34
CA CYS A 553 -21.64 53.38 -72.16
C CYS A 553 -21.95 53.12 -73.64
N ALA A 554 -23.01 52.35 -73.91
CA ALA A 554 -23.46 52.01 -75.26
C ALA A 554 -23.99 53.21 -76.07
N GLU A 555 -24.39 54.31 -75.42
CA GLU A 555 -24.79 55.54 -76.13
C GLU A 555 -23.63 56.22 -76.87
N CYS A 556 -22.39 56.01 -76.41
CA CYS A 556 -21.21 56.71 -76.93
C CYS A 556 -20.13 55.76 -77.45
N HIS A 557 -20.09 54.52 -76.98
CA HIS A 557 -19.13 53.50 -77.40
C HIS A 557 -19.82 52.44 -78.25
N THR A 558 -19.43 52.35 -79.52
CA THR A 558 -19.91 51.32 -80.44
C THR A 558 -19.34 49.97 -80.02
N LEU A 559 -20.18 49.14 -79.42
CA LEU A 559 -19.85 47.75 -79.14
C LEU A 559 -20.15 46.90 -80.38
N PRO A 560 -19.36 45.85 -80.67
CA PRO A 560 -19.70 44.89 -81.70
C PRO A 560 -21.13 44.36 -81.51
N ASP A 561 -21.84 44.15 -82.61
CA ASP A 561 -23.11 43.44 -82.56
C ASP A 561 -22.88 42.07 -81.92
N PRO A 562 -23.72 41.67 -80.95
CA PRO A 562 -23.63 40.32 -80.40
C PRO A 562 -23.77 39.35 -81.58
N ARG A 563 -22.81 38.43 -81.75
CA ARG A 563 -22.86 37.49 -82.87
C ARG A 563 -24.18 36.73 -82.83
N ALA A 564 -25.02 36.91 -83.86
CA ALA A 564 -26.09 35.98 -84.15
C ALA A 564 -25.44 34.63 -84.50
N ARG A 565 -26.09 33.54 -84.06
CA ARG A 565 -25.61 32.15 -84.06
C ARG A 565 -24.64 31.74 -85.17
#